data_AF-M2V0J7-F1
#
_entry.id   AF-M2V0J7-F1
#
_cell.length_a   1.000
_cell.length_b   1.000
_cell.length_c   1.000
_cell.angle_alpha   90.00
_cell.angle_beta   90.00
_cell.angle_gamma   90.00
#
_symmetry.space_group_name_H-M   'P 1'
#
loop_
_entity.id
_entity.type
_entity.pdbx_description
1 polymer ?
#
loop_
_entity_poly.entity_id
_entity_poly.type
_entity_poly.pdbx_seq_one_letter_code
_entity_poly.pdbx_strand_id
1 'polypeptide(L)'
;MADAAAQYKKQDGTVSVSADGKTVAWRSAGGALPPLSIAIADIANLQQTPATAAKASIKIVVKEPSPQAGNHTLTFTSAAARDDQQTITGALRKWIENSKQQAAPSPAPAPATVKAGEGDGGSSAAMAMAQTVAAAAKSDQDTYDDAKLLADTALQMSLLNCSPALRQRFDRALLEKPDSVSVLQFSMQFWSTRVHMLRSHATERSQATGTYNVLSVIKSKSVNGTLMLNLTKEQIELLFRQHPIVQKAYNENVPPLTEGDFWERFFHSRLMKKLKGERIQDKDVLDPKLDKYLSYDETADSTLDLLAASIPTFINIEANENNHSQKQGNRPDFTMNPAHYEKAPILRVL
;
A
#
# COMPACT_ATOMS: atom_id res chain seq x y z
N MET A 1 17.40 -31.71 14.33
CA MET A 1 16.00 -31.62 14.77
C MET A 1 16.01 -30.96 16.13
N ALA A 2 15.22 -29.91 16.31
CA ALA A 2 15.09 -29.23 17.60
C ALA A 2 13.65 -29.47 18.07
N ASP A 3 13.51 -30.25 19.13
CA ASP A 3 12.21 -30.72 19.62
C ASP A 3 12.03 -30.27 21.08
N ALA A 4 10.85 -29.78 21.43
CA ALA A 4 10.53 -29.34 22.79
C ALA A 4 9.07 -29.61 23.16
N ALA A 5 8.80 -29.78 24.45
CA ALA A 5 7.44 -29.92 24.97
C ALA A 5 6.72 -28.56 24.96
N ALA A 6 5.60 -28.49 24.24
CA ALA A 6 4.81 -27.28 24.09
C ALA A 6 3.30 -27.57 24.01
N GLN A 7 2.54 -26.70 24.65
CA GLN A 7 1.09 -26.67 24.61
C GLN A 7 0.59 -25.78 23.47
N TYR A 8 -0.32 -26.33 22.64
CA TYR A 8 -1.02 -25.63 21.57
C TYR A 8 -2.52 -25.74 21.77
N LYS A 9 -3.26 -24.61 21.73
CA LYS A 9 -4.73 -24.58 21.98
C LYS A 9 -5.16 -25.38 23.23
N LYS A 10 -4.43 -25.22 24.34
CA LYS A 10 -4.63 -25.92 25.63
C LYS A 10 -4.40 -27.44 25.60
N GLN A 11 -3.82 -27.98 24.52
CA GLN A 11 -3.45 -29.39 24.42
C GLN A 11 -1.94 -29.55 24.52
N ASP A 12 -1.48 -30.50 25.33
CA ASP A 12 -0.07 -30.77 25.50
C ASP A 12 0.48 -31.61 24.33
N GLY A 13 1.70 -31.30 23.93
CA GLY A 13 2.33 -31.92 22.79
C GLY A 13 3.81 -31.57 22.67
N THR A 14 4.38 -31.96 21.54
CA THR A 14 5.79 -31.72 21.19
C THR A 14 5.84 -30.89 19.92
N VAL A 15 6.54 -29.76 19.96
CA VAL A 15 6.91 -28.99 18.77
C VAL A 15 8.25 -29.48 18.25
N SER A 16 8.34 -29.71 16.94
CA SER A 16 9.57 -30.12 16.26
C SER A 16 9.84 -29.22 15.06
N VAL A 17 11.11 -28.86 14.89
CA VAL A 17 11.60 -28.17 13.69
C VAL A 17 12.31 -29.18 12.82
N SER A 18 11.84 -29.34 11.58
CA SER A 18 12.43 -30.29 10.61
C SER A 18 13.91 -30.00 10.40
N ALA A 19 14.72 -31.07 10.27
CA ALA A 19 16.15 -30.96 9.97
C ALA A 19 16.42 -30.24 8.65
N ASP A 20 15.48 -30.31 7.71
CA ASP A 20 15.56 -29.62 6.42
C ASP A 20 15.24 -28.12 6.52
N GLY A 21 14.79 -27.65 7.69
CA GLY A 21 14.47 -26.23 7.90
C GLY A 21 13.26 -25.72 7.12
N LYS A 22 12.43 -26.63 6.61
CA LYS A 22 11.28 -26.30 5.74
C LYS A 22 9.96 -26.20 6.49
N THR A 23 9.78 -26.97 7.57
CA THR A 23 8.50 -27.08 8.28
C THR A 23 8.68 -27.08 9.79
N VAL A 24 7.70 -26.47 10.47
CA VAL A 24 7.51 -26.50 11.92
C VAL A 24 6.28 -27.34 12.18
N ALA A 25 6.44 -28.44 12.92
CA ALA A 25 5.34 -29.32 13.26
C ALA A 25 5.03 -29.28 14.76
N TRP A 26 3.76 -29.39 15.12
CA TRP A 26 3.33 -29.66 16.49
C TRP A 26 2.48 -30.94 16.50
N ARG A 27 2.82 -31.87 17.40
CA ARG A 27 2.13 -33.15 17.58
C ARG A 27 1.58 -33.25 18.99
N SER A 28 0.32 -33.63 19.13
CA SER A 28 -0.31 -33.86 20.45
C SER A 28 0.24 -35.10 21.13
N ALA A 29 0.45 -35.06 22.44
CA ALA A 29 0.87 -36.22 23.24
C ALA A 29 -0.25 -37.28 23.40
N GLY A 30 -1.52 -36.88 23.25
CA GLY A 30 -2.70 -37.71 23.47
C GLY A 30 -3.58 -37.93 22.22
N GLY A 31 -3.11 -37.57 21.03
CA GLY A 31 -3.84 -37.80 19.76
C GLY A 31 -5.14 -37.01 19.57
N ALA A 32 -5.46 -36.08 20.48
CA ALA A 32 -6.75 -35.36 20.49
C ALA A 32 -6.86 -34.24 19.44
N LEU A 33 -5.73 -33.76 18.89
CA LEU A 33 -5.70 -32.75 17.83
C LEU A 33 -4.89 -33.26 16.63
N PRO A 34 -5.32 -32.95 15.39
CA PRO A 34 -4.53 -33.25 14.20
C PRO A 34 -3.17 -32.52 14.27
N PRO A 35 -2.10 -33.14 13.76
CA PRO A 35 -0.78 -32.54 13.79
C PRO A 35 -0.78 -31.23 12.98
N LEU A 36 -0.29 -30.15 13.59
CA LEU A 36 -0.11 -28.86 12.93
C LEU A 36 1.23 -28.90 12.18
N SER A 37 1.26 -28.46 10.92
CA SER A 37 2.50 -28.45 10.12
C SER A 37 2.58 -27.17 9.30
N ILE A 38 3.31 -26.18 9.80
CA ILE A 38 3.47 -24.85 9.21
C ILE A 38 4.72 -24.85 8.34
N ALA A 39 4.62 -24.40 7.09
CA ALA A 39 5.79 -24.17 6.24
C ALA A 39 6.50 -22.87 6.67
N ILE A 40 7.83 -22.91 6.80
CA ILE A 40 8.62 -21.75 7.26
C ILE A 40 8.58 -20.59 6.25
N ALA A 41 8.41 -20.89 4.96
CA ALA A 41 8.21 -19.90 3.91
C ALA A 41 6.95 -19.04 4.09
N ASP A 42 5.92 -19.58 4.75
CA ASP A 42 4.63 -18.90 4.93
C ASP A 42 4.60 -18.05 6.21
N ILE A 43 5.65 -18.08 7.03
CA ILE A 43 5.72 -17.33 8.28
C ILE A 43 6.02 -15.85 7.99
N ALA A 44 5.03 -14.99 8.24
CA ALA A 44 5.15 -13.54 8.09
C ALA A 44 5.85 -12.88 9.29
N ASN A 45 5.51 -13.30 10.51
CA ASN A 45 6.03 -12.70 11.73
C ASN A 45 6.18 -13.75 12.84
N LEU A 46 7.24 -13.61 13.64
CA LEU A 46 7.54 -14.48 14.78
C LEU A 46 7.75 -13.62 16.02
N GLN A 47 6.86 -13.78 16.99
CA GLN A 47 6.90 -13.05 18.26
C GLN A 47 7.28 -14.01 19.39
N GLN A 48 8.12 -13.54 20.30
CA GLN A 48 8.50 -14.26 21.52
C GLN A 48 8.09 -13.45 22.73
N THR A 49 7.69 -14.14 23.80
CA THR A 49 7.47 -13.50 25.10
C THR A 49 8.78 -13.00 25.72
N PRO A 50 8.77 -11.84 26.40
CA PRO A 50 9.95 -11.27 27.03
C PRO A 50 10.37 -12.07 28.27
N ALA A 51 11.64 -11.94 28.66
CA ALA A 51 12.22 -12.67 29.80
C ALA A 51 11.51 -12.38 31.14
N THR A 52 10.77 -11.27 31.24
CA THR A 52 10.00 -10.83 32.41
C THR A 52 8.66 -11.55 32.59
N ALA A 53 8.15 -12.26 31.58
CA ALA A 53 6.83 -12.90 31.62
C ALA A 53 6.88 -14.34 32.16
N ALA A 54 6.13 -14.68 33.21
CA ALA A 54 6.18 -16.00 33.84
C ALA A 54 5.92 -17.20 32.88
N LYS A 55 5.26 -16.98 31.74
CA LYS A 55 4.97 -18.01 30.73
C LYS A 55 5.86 -17.85 29.51
N ALA A 56 6.59 -18.89 29.15
CA ALA A 56 7.38 -18.99 27.93
C ALA A 56 6.49 -19.37 26.75
N SER A 57 6.25 -18.45 25.82
CA SER A 57 5.45 -18.73 24.61
C SER A 57 5.98 -18.02 23.36
N ILE A 58 5.72 -18.65 22.21
CA ILE A 58 5.98 -18.11 20.87
C ILE A 58 4.67 -17.97 20.11
N LYS A 59 4.55 -16.90 19.34
CA LYS A 59 3.42 -16.65 18.43
C LYS A 59 3.94 -16.57 17.01
N ILE A 60 3.48 -17.50 16.18
CA ILE A 60 3.80 -17.63 14.76
C ILE A 60 2.62 -17.04 13.98
N VAL A 61 2.88 -16.07 13.12
CA VAL A 61 1.89 -15.45 12.24
C VAL A 61 2.14 -15.92 10.81
N VAL A 62 1.18 -16.63 10.23
CA VAL A 62 1.29 -17.24 8.90
C VAL A 62 0.48 -16.41 7.89
N LYS A 63 1.07 -16.12 6.71
CA LYS A 63 0.45 -15.33 5.63
C LYS A 63 -0.57 -16.15 4.83
N GLU A 64 -1.61 -15.50 4.33
CA GLU A 64 -2.50 -16.04 3.28
C GLU A 64 -1.73 -16.11 1.94
N PRO A 65 -1.94 -17.15 1.10
CA PRO A 65 -3.07 -18.08 1.06
C PRO A 65 -2.78 -19.48 1.67
N SER A 66 -1.83 -19.59 2.61
CA SER A 66 -1.49 -20.90 3.19
C SER A 66 -2.70 -21.53 3.92
N PRO A 67 -2.86 -22.87 3.91
CA PRO A 67 -3.98 -23.55 4.55
C PRO A 67 -3.98 -23.44 6.08
N GLN A 68 -2.89 -22.92 6.66
CA GLN A 68 -2.74 -22.65 8.09
C GLN A 68 -2.60 -21.14 8.35
N ALA A 69 -3.22 -20.30 7.52
CA ALA A 69 -3.25 -18.86 7.73
C ALA A 69 -3.84 -18.53 9.11
N GLY A 70 -3.16 -17.63 9.83
CA GLY A 70 -3.59 -17.19 11.15
C GLY A 70 -2.47 -17.13 12.19
N ASN A 71 -2.90 -16.96 13.44
CA ASN A 71 -2.02 -16.79 14.59
C ASN A 71 -1.93 -18.09 15.40
N HIS A 72 -0.76 -18.71 15.44
CA HIS A 72 -0.49 -19.92 16.22
C HIS A 72 0.37 -19.59 17.43
N THR A 73 -0.20 -19.71 18.64
CA THR A 73 0.53 -19.50 19.90
C THR A 73 0.87 -20.84 20.53
N LEU A 74 2.17 -21.11 20.71
CA LEU A 74 2.72 -22.29 21.36
C LEU A 74 3.31 -21.88 22.71
N THR A 75 2.91 -22.54 23.79
CA THR A 75 3.41 -22.26 25.14
C THR A 75 4.29 -23.42 25.60
N PHE A 76 5.54 -23.16 25.95
CA PHE A 76 6.47 -24.20 26.38
C PHE A 76 6.16 -24.66 27.81
N THR A 77 6.15 -25.98 28.01
CA THR A 77 5.77 -26.63 29.29
C THR A 77 6.90 -27.47 29.89
N SER A 78 8.09 -27.48 29.29
CA SER A 78 9.26 -28.19 29.80
C SER A 78 9.86 -27.53 31.06
N ALA A 79 10.62 -28.30 31.85
CA ALA A 79 11.33 -27.78 33.02
C ALA A 79 12.36 -26.68 32.65
N ALA A 80 12.87 -26.71 31.41
CA ALA A 80 13.75 -25.70 30.82
C ALA A 80 13.03 -24.86 29.75
N ALA A 81 11.76 -24.51 29.97
CA ALA A 81 10.89 -23.85 28.98
C ALA A 81 11.49 -22.58 28.34
N ARG A 82 12.37 -21.85 29.04
CA ARG A 82 13.03 -20.65 28.52
C ARG A 82 14.19 -20.95 27.59
N ASP A 83 14.98 -21.97 27.90
CA ASP A 83 16.11 -22.38 27.07
C ASP A 83 15.60 -23.06 25.79
N ASP A 84 14.53 -23.84 25.90
CA ASP A 84 13.84 -24.46 24.77
C ASP A 84 13.20 -23.40 23.86
N GLN A 85 12.56 -22.38 24.45
CA GLN A 85 12.01 -21.25 23.71
C GLN A 85 13.10 -20.52 22.92
N GLN A 86 14.26 -20.25 23.54
CA GLN A 86 15.36 -19.55 22.88
C GLN A 86 15.98 -20.40 21.77
N THR A 87 16.13 -21.71 21.99
CA THR A 87 16.71 -22.65 21.02
C THR A 87 15.81 -22.79 19.79
N ILE A 88 14.50 -22.99 20.00
CA ILE A 88 13.53 -23.11 18.90
C ILE A 88 13.33 -21.78 18.19
N THR A 89 13.21 -20.66 18.91
CA THR A 89 13.07 -19.34 18.29
C THR A 89 14.32 -18.96 17.49
N GLY A 90 15.51 -19.26 18.00
CA GLY A 90 16.78 -19.06 17.30
C GLY A 90 16.88 -19.89 16.02
N ALA A 91 16.51 -21.16 16.08
CA ALA A 91 16.45 -22.04 14.90
C ALA A 91 15.45 -21.50 13.86
N LEU A 92 14.24 -21.14 14.28
CA LEU A 92 13.20 -20.59 13.39
C LEU A 92 13.64 -19.28 12.74
N ARG A 93 14.23 -18.35 13.49
CA ARG A 93 14.75 -17.09 12.93
C ARG A 93 15.84 -17.33 11.88
N LYS A 94 16.76 -18.26 12.15
CA LYS A 94 17.82 -18.63 11.19
C LYS A 94 17.21 -19.19 9.90
N TRP A 95 16.21 -20.06 10.00
CA TRP A 95 15.55 -20.64 8.82
C TRP A 95 14.64 -19.64 8.07
N ILE A 96 13.97 -18.72 8.77
CA ILE A 96 13.18 -17.63 8.15
C ILE A 96 14.10 -16.65 7.41
N GLU A 97 15.27 -16.32 7.97
CA GLU A 97 16.23 -15.45 7.29
C GLU A 97 16.79 -16.13 6.04
N ASN A 98 17.15 -17.41 6.14
CA ASN A 98 17.58 -18.20 4.99
C ASN A 98 16.51 -18.31 3.90
N SER A 99 15.23 -18.49 4.27
CA SER A 99 14.14 -18.56 3.29
C SER A 99 13.86 -17.21 2.62
N LYS A 100 13.98 -16.10 3.35
CA LYS A 100 13.89 -14.73 2.79
C LYS A 100 15.03 -14.43 1.82
N GLN A 101 16.25 -14.87 2.12
CA GLN A 101 17.40 -14.69 1.23
C GLN A 101 17.30 -15.52 -0.06
N GLN A 102 16.59 -16.66 -0.01
CA GLN A 102 16.31 -17.48 -1.19
C GLN A 102 15.13 -16.99 -2.04
N ALA A 103 14.32 -16.05 -1.52
CA ALA A 103 13.13 -15.50 -2.18
C ALA A 103 13.38 -14.14 -2.87
N ALA A 104 14.53 -13.97 -3.55
CA ALA A 104 14.73 -12.92 -4.55
C ALA A 104 14.02 -13.29 -5.88
N PRO A 105 13.52 -12.32 -6.67
CA PRO A 105 12.37 -12.51 -7.54
C PRO A 105 12.70 -13.35 -8.78
N SER A 106 12.01 -14.48 -8.93
CA SER A 106 11.89 -15.18 -10.20
C SER A 106 10.68 -14.63 -10.97
N PRO A 107 10.80 -14.29 -12.26
CA PRO A 107 9.73 -13.71 -13.06
C PRO A 107 8.56 -14.69 -13.24
N ALA A 108 7.35 -14.18 -13.08
CA ALA A 108 6.11 -14.94 -13.25
C ALA A 108 5.94 -15.41 -14.72
N PRO A 109 5.35 -16.59 -14.97
CA PRO A 109 5.08 -17.08 -16.31
C PRO A 109 3.93 -16.31 -16.98
N ALA A 110 4.06 -16.10 -18.29
CA ALA A 110 3.07 -15.46 -19.15
C ALA A 110 1.75 -16.26 -19.21
N PRO A 111 0.56 -15.61 -19.21
CA PRO A 111 -0.70 -16.27 -19.49
C PRO A 111 -0.81 -16.62 -20.98
N ALA A 112 -1.23 -17.85 -21.26
CA ALA A 112 -1.52 -18.36 -22.59
C ALA A 112 -2.71 -17.62 -23.25
N THR A 113 -2.54 -17.26 -24.51
CA THR A 113 -3.57 -16.76 -25.42
C THR A 113 -4.62 -17.83 -25.71
N VAL A 114 -5.86 -17.60 -25.31
CA VAL A 114 -7.04 -18.34 -25.80
C VAL A 114 -7.68 -17.56 -26.95
N LYS A 115 -7.73 -18.19 -28.13
CA LYS A 115 -8.50 -17.73 -29.30
C LYS A 115 -10.00 -17.91 -29.01
N ALA A 116 -10.79 -16.86 -29.14
CA ALA A 116 -12.25 -16.93 -29.21
C ALA A 116 -12.69 -16.74 -30.67
N GLY A 117 -13.51 -17.68 -31.15
CA GLY A 117 -14.16 -17.63 -32.46
C GLY A 117 -15.44 -16.79 -32.45
N GLU A 118 -15.84 -16.38 -33.64
CA GLU A 118 -16.98 -15.53 -33.98
C GLU A 118 -18.34 -16.05 -33.50
N GLY A 119 -19.20 -15.13 -33.07
CA GLY A 119 -20.61 -15.36 -32.77
C GLY A 119 -21.33 -14.05 -32.45
N ASP A 120 -22.30 -13.72 -33.30
CA ASP A 120 -23.12 -12.51 -33.44
C ASP A 120 -24.02 -12.15 -32.24
N GLY A 121 -24.33 -10.85 -32.07
CA GLY A 121 -25.54 -10.35 -31.41
C GLY A 121 -25.43 -9.69 -30.02
N GLY A 122 -25.55 -8.35 -29.96
CA GLY A 122 -26.12 -7.61 -28.81
C GLY A 122 -25.16 -6.76 -27.97
N SER A 123 -25.12 -5.44 -28.24
CA SER A 123 -24.32 -4.48 -27.48
C SER A 123 -24.88 -4.21 -26.07
N SER A 124 -24.04 -4.35 -25.04
CA SER A 124 -24.38 -4.06 -23.65
C SER A 124 -23.31 -3.19 -22.99
N ALA A 125 -23.70 -2.36 -22.02
CA ALA A 125 -22.93 -1.27 -21.39
C ALA A 125 -21.55 -1.69 -20.80
N ALA A 126 -21.33 -2.98 -20.57
CA ALA A 126 -20.03 -3.55 -20.19
C ALA A 126 -18.95 -3.33 -21.27
N MET A 127 -19.31 -3.26 -22.56
CA MET A 127 -18.35 -2.98 -23.63
C MET A 127 -17.83 -1.54 -23.61
N ALA A 128 -18.59 -0.56 -23.13
CA ALA A 128 -18.13 0.82 -23.03
C ALA A 128 -17.02 0.98 -21.97
N MET A 129 -17.18 0.34 -20.80
CA MET A 129 -16.17 0.32 -19.74
C MET A 129 -14.94 -0.52 -20.12
N ALA A 130 -15.13 -1.61 -20.88
CA ALA A 130 -14.00 -2.38 -21.42
C ALA A 130 -13.21 -1.58 -22.48
N GLN A 131 -13.90 -0.76 -23.29
CA GLN A 131 -13.26 0.09 -24.31
C GLN A 131 -12.41 1.20 -23.69
N THR A 132 -12.85 1.81 -22.58
CA THR A 132 -12.09 2.87 -21.89
C THR A 132 -10.85 2.33 -21.16
N VAL A 133 -10.94 1.14 -20.56
CA VAL A 133 -9.78 0.50 -19.91
C VAL A 133 -8.78 -0.04 -20.95
N ALA A 134 -9.27 -0.59 -22.06
CA ALA A 134 -8.41 -1.01 -23.18
C ALA A 134 -7.76 0.18 -23.91
N ALA A 135 -8.43 1.33 -23.98
CA ALA A 135 -7.84 2.56 -24.53
C ALA A 135 -6.74 3.13 -23.63
N ALA A 136 -6.91 3.11 -22.31
CA ALA A 136 -5.88 3.51 -21.35
C ALA A 136 -4.67 2.55 -21.34
N ALA A 137 -4.90 1.24 -21.49
CA ALA A 137 -3.84 0.25 -21.62
C ALA A 137 -3.06 0.38 -22.95
N LYS A 138 -3.74 0.80 -24.04
CA LYS A 138 -3.07 1.11 -25.32
C LYS A 138 -2.25 2.39 -25.25
N SER A 139 -2.74 3.43 -24.60
CA SER A 139 -1.96 4.66 -24.41
C SER A 139 -0.68 4.43 -23.59
N ASP A 140 -0.71 3.54 -22.59
CA ASP A 140 0.49 3.18 -21.81
C ASP A 140 1.46 2.29 -22.61
N GLN A 141 0.96 1.34 -23.42
CA GLN A 141 1.83 0.55 -24.31
C GLN A 141 2.52 1.42 -25.36
N ASP A 142 1.82 2.42 -25.92
CA ASP A 142 2.37 3.34 -26.91
C ASP A 142 3.50 4.22 -26.34
N THR A 143 3.63 4.38 -25.02
CA THR A 143 4.72 5.18 -24.42
C THR A 143 6.06 4.44 -24.36
N TYR A 144 6.06 3.11 -24.37
CA TYR A 144 7.26 2.25 -24.27
C TYR A 144 7.61 1.53 -25.58
N ASP A 145 7.08 2.01 -26.71
CA ASP A 145 7.40 1.52 -28.04
C ASP A 145 8.90 1.65 -28.35
N ASP A 146 9.49 0.57 -28.86
CA ASP A 146 10.92 0.49 -29.19
C ASP A 146 11.34 1.61 -30.16
N ALA A 147 10.50 1.94 -31.14
CA ALA A 147 10.77 2.99 -32.11
C ALA A 147 10.85 4.39 -31.48
N LYS A 148 9.99 4.67 -30.49
CA LYS A 148 10.00 5.95 -29.76
C LYS A 148 11.20 6.04 -28.81
N LEU A 149 11.52 4.95 -28.13
CA LEU A 149 12.69 4.87 -27.23
C LEU A 149 14.01 5.04 -27.99
N LEU A 150 14.10 4.52 -29.23
CA LEU A 150 15.26 4.69 -30.10
C LEU A 150 15.37 6.09 -30.70
N ALA A 151 14.25 6.81 -30.87
CA ALA A 151 14.24 8.19 -31.34
C ALA A 151 14.58 9.19 -30.21
N ASP A 152 14.33 8.84 -28.95
CA ASP A 152 14.59 9.70 -27.80
C ASP A 152 16.09 9.75 -27.42
N THR A 153 16.81 10.68 -28.02
CA THR A 153 18.23 10.93 -27.75
C THR A 153 18.49 11.49 -26.34
N ALA A 154 17.53 12.21 -25.75
CA ALA A 154 17.68 12.76 -24.40
C ALA A 154 17.64 11.64 -23.35
N LEU A 155 16.75 10.66 -23.55
CA LEU A 155 16.69 9.44 -22.73
C LEU A 155 17.99 8.64 -22.83
N GLN A 156 18.50 8.44 -24.05
CA GLN A 156 19.76 7.74 -24.30
C GLN A 156 20.94 8.42 -23.59
N MET A 157 21.07 9.73 -23.71
CA MET A 157 22.12 10.50 -23.04
C MET A 157 21.98 10.45 -21.52
N SER A 158 20.76 10.52 -21.00
CA SER A 158 20.53 10.40 -19.55
C SER A 158 20.95 9.02 -19.02
N LEU A 159 20.66 7.94 -19.75
CA LEU A 159 21.09 6.59 -19.38
C LEU A 159 22.62 6.45 -19.40
N LEU A 160 23.30 7.05 -20.40
CA LEU A 160 24.76 7.07 -20.46
C LEU A 160 25.38 7.83 -19.28
N ASN A 161 24.74 8.92 -18.83
CA ASN A 161 25.21 9.69 -17.67
C ASN A 161 24.97 8.97 -16.33
N CYS A 162 23.87 8.25 -16.20
CA CYS A 162 23.57 7.45 -15.00
C CYS A 162 24.50 6.24 -14.85
N SER A 163 25.00 5.67 -15.96
CA SER A 163 25.76 4.42 -15.95
C SER A 163 27.17 4.57 -16.57
N PRO A 164 28.22 4.81 -15.75
CA PRO A 164 29.58 5.06 -16.26
C PRO A 164 30.16 3.84 -17.02
N ALA A 165 29.78 2.62 -16.64
CA ALA A 165 30.21 1.41 -17.34
C ALA A 165 29.60 1.30 -18.76
N LEU A 166 28.35 1.74 -18.95
CA LEU A 166 27.72 1.75 -20.28
C LEU A 166 28.35 2.84 -21.16
N ARG A 167 28.66 3.99 -20.56
CA ARG A 167 29.35 5.08 -21.25
C ARG A 167 30.69 4.64 -21.82
N GLN A 168 31.53 3.97 -21.03
CA GLN A 168 32.81 3.44 -21.50
C GLN A 168 32.65 2.43 -22.65
N ARG A 169 31.62 1.57 -22.58
CA ARG A 169 31.33 0.61 -23.66
C ARG A 169 30.86 1.31 -24.94
N PHE A 170 30.06 2.36 -24.82
CA PHE A 170 29.62 3.17 -25.95
C PHE A 170 30.80 3.89 -26.60
N ASP A 171 31.64 4.56 -25.79
CA ASP A 171 32.81 5.28 -26.30
C ASP A 171 33.83 4.32 -26.94
N ARG A 172 34.05 3.13 -26.36
CA ARG A 172 34.91 2.10 -26.96
C ARG A 172 34.34 1.55 -28.27
N ALA A 173 33.05 1.24 -28.30
CA ALA A 173 32.40 0.74 -29.50
C ALA A 173 32.36 1.80 -30.61
N LEU A 174 32.32 3.09 -30.24
CA LEU A 174 32.43 4.21 -31.17
C LEU A 174 33.83 4.30 -31.78
N LEU A 175 34.89 4.02 -31.00
CA LEU A 175 36.27 3.94 -31.48
C LEU A 175 36.52 2.72 -32.37
N GLU A 176 35.86 1.59 -32.09
CA GLU A 176 35.98 0.34 -32.88
C GLU A 176 35.07 0.32 -34.11
N LYS A 177 34.34 1.42 -34.40
CA LYS A 177 33.41 1.47 -35.54
C LYS A 177 34.16 1.41 -36.88
N PRO A 178 33.64 0.70 -37.89
CA PRO A 178 34.13 0.83 -39.27
C PRO A 178 33.85 2.23 -39.84
N ASP A 179 34.75 2.75 -40.67
CA ASP A 179 34.59 4.07 -41.32
C ASP A 179 33.40 4.12 -42.28
N SER A 180 32.95 2.96 -42.78
CA SER A 180 31.77 2.81 -43.63
C SER A 180 30.44 3.06 -42.91
N VAL A 181 30.41 3.02 -41.56
CA VAL A 181 29.20 3.19 -40.77
C VAL A 181 29.15 4.60 -40.19
N SER A 182 28.09 5.36 -40.47
CA SER A 182 27.88 6.68 -39.88
C SER A 182 27.59 6.57 -38.37
N VAL A 183 27.89 7.63 -37.62
CA VAL A 183 27.67 7.66 -36.16
C VAL A 183 26.20 7.40 -35.80
N LEU A 184 25.27 7.87 -36.63
CA LEU A 184 23.84 7.64 -36.45
C LEU A 184 23.46 6.16 -36.63
N GLN A 185 23.97 5.51 -37.68
CA GLN A 185 23.72 4.09 -37.94
C GLN A 185 24.33 3.21 -36.83
N PHE A 186 25.54 3.55 -36.38
CA PHE A 186 26.15 2.91 -35.22
C PHE A 186 25.29 3.08 -33.96
N SER A 187 24.84 4.31 -33.67
CA SER A 187 24.03 4.58 -32.48
C SER A 187 22.71 3.79 -32.50
N MET A 188 22.03 3.73 -33.65
CA MET A 188 20.82 2.92 -33.80
C MET A 188 21.07 1.44 -33.57
N GLN A 189 22.17 0.88 -34.10
CA GLN A 189 22.54 -0.52 -33.86
C GLN A 189 22.97 -0.79 -32.40
N PHE A 190 23.69 0.16 -31.79
CA PHE A 190 24.10 0.07 -30.40
C PHE A 190 22.89 0.04 -29.46
N TRP A 191 21.90 0.90 -29.72
CA TRP A 191 20.69 1.00 -28.91
C TRP A 191 19.65 -0.06 -29.25
N SER A 192 19.56 -0.55 -30.50
CA SER A 192 18.61 -1.60 -30.88
C SER A 192 18.87 -2.91 -30.12
N THR A 193 20.14 -3.21 -29.82
CA THR A 193 20.52 -4.36 -28.98
C THR A 193 20.25 -4.13 -27.48
N ARG A 194 20.02 -2.87 -27.07
CA ARG A 194 19.90 -2.43 -25.66
C ARG A 194 18.59 -1.69 -25.38
N VAL A 195 17.56 -1.88 -26.20
CA VAL A 195 16.25 -1.20 -26.03
C VAL A 195 15.63 -1.51 -24.67
N HIS A 196 15.83 -2.72 -24.16
CA HIS A 196 15.37 -3.10 -22.82
C HIS A 196 15.96 -2.22 -21.70
N MET A 197 17.20 -1.73 -21.85
CA MET A 197 17.81 -0.79 -20.89
C MET A 197 17.19 0.61 -21.00
N LEU A 198 16.87 1.04 -22.22
CA LEU A 198 16.15 2.31 -22.43
C LEU A 198 14.73 2.22 -21.86
N ARG A 199 14.04 1.10 -22.08
CA ARG A 199 12.72 0.83 -21.51
C ARG A 199 12.78 0.82 -19.99
N SER A 200 13.71 0.09 -19.38
CA SER A 200 13.83 0.05 -17.92
C SER A 200 14.12 1.43 -17.33
N HIS A 201 14.98 2.21 -17.96
CA HIS A 201 15.31 3.57 -17.52
C HIS A 201 14.15 4.55 -17.71
N ALA A 202 13.38 4.41 -18.80
CA ALA A 202 12.14 5.17 -18.99
C ALA A 202 11.12 4.84 -17.89
N THR A 203 10.93 3.55 -17.60
CA THR A 203 10.03 3.10 -16.53
C THR A 203 10.52 3.55 -15.15
N GLU A 204 11.82 3.53 -14.88
CA GLU A 204 12.38 4.02 -13.62
C GLU A 204 12.17 5.54 -13.45
N ARG A 205 12.35 6.33 -14.51
CA ARG A 205 12.09 7.77 -14.47
C ARG A 205 10.61 8.12 -14.34
N SER A 206 9.72 7.27 -14.86
CA SER A 206 8.27 7.46 -14.74
C SER A 206 7.71 6.91 -13.44
N GLN A 207 8.49 6.16 -12.66
CA GLN A 207 8.05 5.67 -11.35
C GLN A 207 7.95 6.83 -10.36
N ALA A 208 6.74 7.10 -9.89
CA ALA A 208 6.50 7.96 -8.75
C ALA A 208 6.41 7.13 -7.47
N THR A 209 6.85 7.69 -6.34
CA THR A 209 6.61 7.07 -5.03
C THR A 209 5.11 7.02 -4.76
N GLY A 210 4.62 5.86 -4.32
CA GLY A 210 3.21 5.68 -3.97
C GLY A 210 2.76 6.68 -2.90
N THR A 211 1.53 7.17 -3.01
CA THR A 211 0.94 8.06 -2.01
C THR A 211 0.73 7.29 -0.70
N TYR A 212 1.31 7.77 0.39
CA TYR A 212 1.07 7.25 1.73
C TYR A 212 0.42 8.32 2.59
N ASN A 213 -0.39 7.95 3.57
CA ASN A 213 -1.06 8.91 4.45
C ASN A 213 -0.02 9.74 5.24
N VAL A 214 0.17 11.00 4.84
CA VAL A 214 1.17 11.90 5.42
C VAL A 214 0.82 12.26 6.86
N LEU A 215 -0.47 12.41 7.16
CA LEU A 215 -0.99 12.78 8.47
C LEU A 215 -0.65 11.75 9.56
N SER A 216 -0.40 10.48 9.18
CA SER A 216 0.03 9.42 10.10
C SER A 216 1.53 9.45 10.40
N VAL A 217 2.34 10.00 9.51
CA VAL A 217 3.81 9.99 9.59
C VAL A 217 4.35 11.22 10.31
N ILE A 218 3.66 12.35 10.18
CA ILE A 218 4.07 13.62 10.79
C ILE A 218 3.96 13.51 12.31
N LYS A 219 5.11 13.57 12.99
CA LYS A 219 5.20 13.61 14.45
C LYS A 219 5.57 15.01 14.89
N SER A 220 4.83 15.55 15.86
CA SER A 220 5.22 16.79 16.49
C SER A 220 6.45 16.59 17.36
N LYS A 221 7.44 17.48 17.24
CA LYS A 221 8.62 17.53 18.11
C LYS A 221 8.56 18.82 18.89
N SER A 222 8.64 18.74 20.22
CA SER A 222 8.79 19.92 21.05
C SER A 222 10.26 20.32 21.06
N VAL A 223 10.56 21.53 20.61
CA VAL A 223 11.90 22.12 20.67
C VAL A 223 11.76 23.46 21.39
N ASN A 224 12.38 23.60 22.56
CA ASN A 224 12.36 24.82 23.37
C ASN A 224 10.95 25.27 23.83
N GLY A 225 10.07 24.34 24.19
CA GLY A 225 8.72 24.65 24.68
C GLY A 225 7.76 25.18 23.62
N THR A 226 8.23 25.40 22.38
CA THR A 226 7.41 25.71 21.20
C THR A 226 7.41 24.47 20.30
N LEU A 227 6.23 24.04 19.86
CA LEU A 227 6.08 22.79 19.12
C LEU A 227 6.48 22.98 17.66
N MET A 228 7.77 22.90 17.34
CA MET A 228 8.25 23.04 15.98
C MET A 228 8.05 21.76 15.18
N LEU A 229 7.16 21.83 14.20
CA LEU A 229 6.89 20.76 13.26
C LEU A 229 7.91 20.83 12.13
N ASN A 230 8.84 19.87 12.10
CA ASN A 230 9.78 19.76 11.00
C ASN A 230 9.09 19.06 9.83
N LEU A 231 8.46 19.85 8.96
CA LEU A 231 7.77 19.39 7.76
C LEU A 231 8.69 19.55 6.54
N THR A 232 8.90 18.49 5.76
CA THR A 232 9.63 18.60 4.50
C THR A 232 8.71 19.14 3.40
N LYS A 233 9.29 19.82 2.39
CA LYS A 233 8.53 20.34 1.25
C LYS A 233 7.77 19.23 0.50
N GLU A 234 8.39 18.07 0.36
CA GLU A 234 7.78 16.89 -0.25
C GLU A 234 6.55 16.39 0.54
N GLN A 235 6.61 16.44 1.88
CA GLN A 235 5.46 16.09 2.72
C GLN A 235 4.31 17.08 2.57
N ILE A 236 4.61 18.37 2.41
CA ILE A 236 3.61 19.42 2.18
C ILE A 236 2.93 19.22 0.82
N GLU A 237 3.72 18.95 -0.23
CA GLU A 237 3.16 18.69 -1.56
C GLU A 237 2.27 17.45 -1.56
N LEU A 238 2.73 16.36 -0.93
CA LEU A 238 1.94 15.14 -0.80
C LEU A 238 0.65 15.39 0.01
N LEU A 239 0.72 16.22 1.06
CA LEU A 239 -0.44 16.63 1.84
C LEU A 239 -1.46 17.41 0.99
N PHE A 240 -1.01 18.33 0.16
CA PHE A 240 -1.89 19.08 -0.74
C PHE A 240 -2.54 18.18 -1.80
N ARG A 241 -1.79 17.20 -2.32
CA ARG A 241 -2.34 16.21 -3.26
C ARG A 241 -3.40 15.30 -2.61
N GLN A 242 -3.26 15.01 -1.32
CA GLN A 242 -4.21 14.19 -0.57
C GLN A 242 -5.42 14.97 -0.10
N HIS A 243 -5.21 16.20 0.34
CA HIS A 243 -6.23 17.07 0.91
C HIS A 243 -6.17 18.46 0.26
N PRO A 244 -6.81 18.62 -0.92
CA PRO A 244 -6.94 19.90 -1.61
C PRO A 244 -7.49 21.03 -0.73
N ILE A 245 -8.34 20.71 0.25
CA ILE A 245 -8.87 21.69 1.21
C ILE A 245 -7.76 22.38 2.01
N VAL A 246 -6.67 21.67 2.31
CA VAL A 246 -5.53 22.22 3.04
C VAL A 246 -4.75 23.17 2.14
N GLN A 247 -4.65 22.85 0.84
CA GLN A 247 -4.03 23.74 -0.14
C GLN A 247 -4.81 25.04 -0.30
N LYS A 248 -6.14 24.99 -0.37
CA LYS A 248 -6.99 26.19 -0.39
C LYS A 248 -6.82 27.03 0.87
N ALA A 249 -6.86 26.39 2.04
CA ALA A 249 -6.66 27.06 3.33
C ALA A 249 -5.27 27.70 3.44
N TYR A 250 -4.23 27.04 2.93
CA TYR A 250 -2.86 27.57 2.90
C TYR A 250 -2.76 28.81 2.00
N ASN A 251 -3.26 28.73 0.77
CA ASN A 251 -3.21 29.83 -0.20
C ASN A 251 -3.99 31.08 0.25
N GLU A 252 -5.09 30.91 1.00
CA GLU A 252 -5.90 32.03 1.52
C GLU A 252 -5.29 32.67 2.78
N ASN A 253 -4.61 31.88 3.62
CA ASN A 253 -4.14 32.34 4.94
C ASN A 253 -2.64 32.67 4.99
N VAL A 254 -1.84 32.22 4.02
CA VAL A 254 -0.42 32.56 3.84
C VAL A 254 -0.30 33.37 2.55
N PRO A 255 0.25 34.62 2.55
CA PRO A 255 1.21 35.19 3.52
C PRO A 255 0.70 35.91 4.80
N PRO A 256 -0.60 36.17 5.05
CA PRO A 256 -1.04 36.87 6.26
C PRO A 256 -0.53 36.27 7.59
N LEU A 257 -0.33 34.94 7.63
CA LEU A 257 0.41 34.25 8.69
C LEU A 257 1.74 33.71 8.15
N THR A 258 2.72 33.52 9.05
CA THR A 258 3.93 32.78 8.72
C THR A 258 3.60 31.30 8.51
N GLU A 259 4.37 30.62 7.65
CA GLU A 259 4.18 29.19 7.36
C GLU A 259 4.25 28.33 8.63
N GLY A 260 5.19 28.65 9.54
CA GLY A 260 5.33 27.94 10.82
C GLY A 260 4.10 28.06 11.72
N ASP A 261 3.53 29.28 11.85
CA ASP A 261 2.34 29.52 12.67
C ASP A 261 1.09 28.88 12.04
N PHE A 262 0.96 28.92 10.71
CA PHE A 262 -0.12 28.22 10.00
C PHE A 262 -0.09 26.72 10.30
N TRP A 263 1.07 26.07 10.14
CA TRP A 263 1.17 24.64 10.39
C TRP A 263 0.92 24.32 11.86
N GLU A 264 1.50 25.06 12.80
CA GLU A 264 1.24 24.83 14.24
C GLU A 264 -0.26 24.87 14.57
N ARG A 265 -0.99 25.86 14.07
CA ARG A 265 -2.45 25.94 14.23
C ARG A 265 -3.16 24.79 13.53
N PHE A 266 -2.77 24.47 12.30
CA PHE A 266 -3.37 23.40 11.51
C PHE A 266 -3.32 22.05 12.22
N PHE A 267 -2.17 21.64 12.78
CA PHE A 267 -2.06 20.34 13.44
C PHE A 267 -2.82 20.24 14.78
N HIS A 268 -3.15 21.36 15.42
CA HIS A 268 -4.01 21.40 16.61
C HIS A 268 -5.49 21.62 16.28
N SER A 269 -5.79 22.06 15.06
CA SER A 269 -7.13 22.40 14.63
C SER A 269 -8.07 21.20 14.55
N ARG A 270 -9.37 21.50 14.58
CA ARG A 270 -10.44 20.53 14.35
C ARG A 270 -10.41 19.98 12.93
N LEU A 271 -9.88 20.74 11.97
CA LEU A 271 -9.72 20.33 10.58
C LEU A 271 -8.77 19.13 10.45
N MET A 272 -7.64 19.15 11.15
CA MET A 272 -6.71 18.01 11.20
C MET A 272 -7.39 16.76 11.78
N LYS A 273 -8.16 16.91 12.87
CA LYS A 273 -8.91 15.80 13.46
C LYS A 273 -9.96 15.24 12.50
N LYS A 274 -10.69 16.11 11.79
CA LYS A 274 -11.65 15.73 10.74
C LYS A 274 -10.94 14.91 9.65
N LEU A 275 -9.80 15.39 9.15
CA LEU A 275 -9.02 14.73 8.10
C LEU A 275 -8.43 13.38 8.53
N LYS A 276 -8.05 13.23 9.80
CA LYS A 276 -7.62 11.96 10.38
C LYS A 276 -8.75 10.99 10.71
N GLY A 277 -10.01 11.42 10.63
CA GLY A 277 -11.16 10.63 11.10
C GLY A 277 -11.23 10.49 12.62
N GLU A 278 -10.65 11.43 13.38
CA GLU A 278 -10.76 11.49 14.83
C GLU A 278 -12.04 12.23 15.25
N ARG A 279 -12.62 11.86 16.40
CA ARG A 279 -13.81 12.52 16.92
C ARG A 279 -13.49 13.93 17.43
N ILE A 280 -14.13 14.94 16.83
CA ILE A 280 -14.04 16.33 17.29
C ILE A 280 -14.76 16.46 18.65
N GLN A 281 -14.07 17.01 19.64
CA GLN A 281 -14.64 17.30 20.96
C GLN A 281 -14.94 18.79 21.08
N ASP A 282 -15.93 19.15 21.89
CA ASP A 282 -16.29 20.55 22.11
C ASP A 282 -15.18 21.33 22.86
N LYS A 283 -14.26 20.63 23.52
CA LYS A 283 -13.07 21.19 24.22
C LYS A 283 -11.89 21.49 23.30
N ASP A 284 -11.97 21.16 22.02
CA ASP A 284 -10.87 21.35 21.08
C ASP A 284 -10.67 22.82 20.75
N VAL A 285 -9.42 23.23 20.47
CA VAL A 285 -9.08 24.60 20.11
C VAL A 285 -9.92 25.05 18.92
N LEU A 286 -10.54 26.22 19.05
CA LEU A 286 -11.32 26.87 18.01
C LEU A 286 -10.40 27.82 17.24
N ASP A 287 -10.30 27.64 15.93
CA ASP A 287 -9.51 28.50 15.05
C ASP A 287 -10.44 29.14 14.01
N PRO A 288 -10.78 30.44 14.12
CA PRO A 288 -11.74 31.11 13.23
C PRO A 288 -11.39 31.04 11.74
N LYS A 289 -10.10 30.91 11.41
CA LYS A 289 -9.61 30.83 10.03
C LYS A 289 -9.69 29.43 9.44
N LEU A 290 -9.43 28.39 10.24
CA LEU A 290 -9.40 27.00 9.79
C LEU A 290 -10.75 26.30 9.93
N ASP A 291 -11.54 26.68 10.94
CA ASP A 291 -12.86 26.11 11.18
C ASP A 291 -13.88 26.47 10.07
N LYS A 292 -13.60 27.51 9.27
CA LYS A 292 -14.36 27.82 8.04
C LYS A 292 -14.37 26.64 7.05
N TYR A 293 -13.27 25.88 6.97
CA TYR A 293 -13.15 24.75 6.04
C TYR A 293 -13.68 23.44 6.65
N LEU A 294 -14.17 23.47 7.90
CA LEU A 294 -14.75 22.30 8.55
C LEU A 294 -16.10 21.91 7.93
N SER A 295 -16.87 22.89 7.47
CA SER A 295 -18.13 22.70 6.74
C SER A 295 -17.95 22.56 5.23
N TYR A 296 -16.73 22.73 4.72
CA TYR A 296 -16.47 22.51 3.30
C TYR A 296 -16.62 21.02 3.00
N ASP A 297 -17.60 20.71 2.16
CA ASP A 297 -17.84 19.38 1.64
C ASP A 297 -17.16 19.27 0.28
N GLU A 298 -16.09 18.50 0.24
CA GLU A 298 -15.28 18.27 -0.95
C GLU A 298 -16.07 17.53 -2.05
N THR A 299 -17.11 16.79 -1.65
CA THR A 299 -17.95 15.98 -2.55
C THR A 299 -19.06 16.79 -3.23
N ALA A 300 -19.46 17.92 -2.62
CA ALA A 300 -20.55 18.74 -3.15
C ALA A 300 -20.22 19.33 -4.55
N ASP A 301 -18.96 19.70 -4.77
CA ASP A 301 -18.54 20.35 -6.02
C ASP A 301 -18.12 19.34 -7.12
N SER A 302 -17.73 18.10 -6.78
CA SER A 302 -17.10 17.18 -7.76
C SER A 302 -17.90 15.92 -8.09
N THR A 303 -18.65 15.35 -7.13
CA THR A 303 -19.33 14.05 -7.35
C THR A 303 -20.79 14.19 -7.74
N LEU A 304 -21.45 15.29 -7.36
CA LEU A 304 -22.84 15.52 -7.73
C LEU A 304 -23.02 15.72 -9.24
N ASP A 305 -22.10 16.43 -9.89
CA ASP A 305 -22.29 16.82 -11.30
C ASP A 305 -21.99 15.67 -12.28
N LEU A 306 -21.05 14.77 -11.95
CA LEU A 306 -20.66 13.67 -12.83
C LEU A 306 -21.52 12.41 -12.67
N LEU A 307 -22.06 12.14 -11.47
CA LEU A 307 -22.89 10.95 -11.22
C LEU A 307 -24.38 11.22 -11.46
N ALA A 308 -24.88 12.44 -11.23
CA ALA A 308 -26.29 12.74 -11.43
C ALA A 308 -26.73 12.60 -12.90
N ALA A 309 -25.84 12.86 -13.86
CA ALA A 309 -26.15 12.77 -15.28
C ALA A 309 -26.28 11.33 -15.81
N SER A 310 -25.74 10.32 -15.09
CA SER A 310 -25.63 8.95 -15.60
C SER A 310 -26.34 7.89 -14.77
N ILE A 311 -27.00 8.24 -13.66
CA ILE A 311 -27.75 7.25 -12.87
C ILE A 311 -29.05 6.92 -13.61
N PRO A 312 -29.23 5.66 -14.08
CA PRO A 312 -30.48 5.25 -14.71
C PRO A 312 -31.66 5.47 -13.76
N THR A 313 -32.79 5.95 -14.28
CA THR A 313 -33.96 6.37 -13.50
C THR A 313 -34.56 5.26 -12.62
N PHE A 314 -34.31 3.98 -12.94
CA PHE A 314 -34.75 2.84 -12.12
C PHE A 314 -33.87 2.57 -10.88
N ILE A 315 -32.64 3.12 -10.84
CA ILE A 315 -31.73 3.07 -9.69
C ILE A 315 -31.94 4.29 -8.78
N ASN A 316 -32.63 5.33 -9.27
CA ASN A 316 -32.94 6.51 -8.50
C ASN A 316 -34.01 6.20 -7.42
N ILE A 317 -33.53 5.88 -6.23
CA ILE A 317 -34.37 5.55 -5.06
C ILE A 317 -35.06 6.81 -4.51
N GLU A 318 -34.46 8.00 -4.66
CA GLU A 318 -35.03 9.29 -4.23
C GLU A 318 -36.30 9.63 -5.01
N ALA A 319 -36.32 9.38 -6.33
CA ALA A 319 -37.53 9.55 -7.15
C ALA A 319 -38.69 8.63 -6.72
N ASN A 320 -38.37 7.50 -6.09
CA ASN A 320 -39.34 6.54 -5.57
C ASN A 320 -39.89 6.94 -4.17
N GLU A 321 -39.19 7.82 -3.44
CA GLU A 321 -39.63 8.33 -2.14
C GLU A 321 -40.93 9.11 -2.25
N ASN A 322 -41.09 9.89 -3.33
CA ASN A 322 -42.31 10.64 -3.63
C ASN A 322 -43.51 9.77 -4.06
N ASN A 323 -43.28 8.48 -4.40
CA ASN A 323 -44.30 7.59 -4.96
C ASN A 323 -44.92 6.63 -3.93
N HIS A 324 -44.51 6.70 -2.65
CA HIS A 324 -45.08 5.86 -1.59
C HIS A 324 -45.23 6.62 -0.27
N SER A 325 -46.40 7.23 -0.05
CA SER A 325 -46.73 8.04 1.12
C SER A 325 -46.86 7.27 2.45
N GLN A 326 -46.64 5.95 2.46
CA GLN A 326 -46.83 5.09 3.64
C GLN A 326 -45.52 4.59 4.29
N LYS A 327 -44.35 4.93 3.74
CA LYS A 327 -43.07 4.57 4.37
C LYS A 327 -42.57 5.68 5.29
N GLN A 328 -43.25 5.85 6.42
CA GLN A 328 -42.55 6.28 7.62
C GLN A 328 -41.50 5.20 7.89
N GLY A 329 -40.23 5.50 7.55
CA GLY A 329 -39.14 4.53 7.60
C GLY A 329 -38.93 3.99 9.03
N ASN A 330 -38.22 2.87 9.14
CA ASN A 330 -37.60 2.38 10.38
C ASN A 330 -36.49 3.35 10.84
N ARG A 331 -36.80 4.65 10.93
CA ARG A 331 -35.88 5.62 11.51
C ARG A 331 -35.83 5.31 13.01
N PRO A 332 -34.65 4.96 13.55
CA PRO A 332 -34.53 4.73 14.98
C PRO A 332 -34.98 5.97 15.75
N ASP A 333 -35.52 5.73 16.95
CA ASP A 333 -35.93 6.79 17.87
C ASP A 333 -34.79 7.81 18.08
N PHE A 334 -35.13 9.05 18.42
CA PHE A 334 -34.19 10.14 18.66
C PHE A 334 -33.04 9.75 19.61
N THR A 335 -33.32 8.86 20.56
CA THR A 335 -32.34 8.29 21.51
C THR A 335 -31.37 7.28 20.90
N MET A 336 -31.74 6.63 19.79
CA MET A 336 -30.93 5.64 19.06
C MET A 336 -30.21 6.24 17.84
N ASN A 337 -30.38 7.54 17.59
CA ASN A 337 -29.65 8.24 16.55
C ASN A 337 -28.30 8.70 17.13
N PRO A 338 -27.15 8.41 16.48
CA PRO A 338 -25.88 8.94 16.92
C PRO A 338 -25.95 10.47 16.96
N ALA A 339 -25.53 11.06 18.07
CA ALA A 339 -25.60 12.50 18.29
C ALA A 339 -24.91 13.25 17.13
N HIS A 340 -25.69 13.96 16.31
CA HIS A 340 -25.30 14.69 15.10
C HIS A 340 -24.30 13.96 14.18
N TYR A 341 -24.68 13.73 12.91
CA TYR A 341 -23.78 13.16 11.89
C TYR A 341 -22.41 13.86 11.79
N GLU A 342 -22.32 15.13 12.21
CA GLU A 342 -21.06 15.86 12.39
C GLU A 342 -20.05 15.21 13.33
N LYS A 343 -20.55 14.58 14.40
CA LYS A 343 -19.74 13.98 15.47
C LYS A 343 -19.52 12.49 15.26
N ALA A 344 -20.00 11.91 14.15
CA ALA A 344 -19.77 10.52 13.76
C ALA A 344 -18.58 10.44 12.78
N PRO A 345 -17.36 10.12 13.26
CA PRO A 345 -16.14 10.28 12.46
C PRO A 345 -16.03 9.27 11.32
N ILE A 346 -16.62 8.08 11.48
CA ILE A 346 -16.46 6.97 10.53
C ILE A 346 -17.23 7.21 9.24
N LEU A 347 -18.42 7.83 9.32
CA LEU A 347 -19.30 8.00 8.15
C LEU A 347 -18.83 9.10 7.19
N ARG A 348 -17.91 9.99 7.61
CA ARG A 348 -17.41 11.10 6.79
C ARG A 348 -16.10 10.79 6.07
N VAL A 349 -15.39 9.74 6.47
CA VAL A 349 -14.06 9.39 5.94
C VAL A 349 -14.12 8.23 4.94
N LEU A 350 -15.23 7.49 4.92
CA LEU A 350 -15.44 6.33 4.05
C LEU A 350 -15.87 6.69 2.63
#